data_AF-A0A524CVW7-F1
#
_entry.id   AF-A0A524CVW7-F1
#
_cell.length_a   1.000
_cell.length_b   1.000
_cell.length_c   1.000
_cell.angle_alpha   90.00
_cell.angle_beta   90.00
_cell.angle_gamma   90.00
#
_symmetry.space_group_name_H-M   'P 1'
#
loop_
_entity.id
_entity.type
_entity.pdbx_description
1 polymer ?
#
loop_
_entity_poly.entity_id
_entity_poly.type
_entity_poly.pdbx_seq_one_letter_code
_entity_poly.pdbx_strand_id
1 'polypeptide(L)'
;MISQPVTPISTATLWPTSTPAPATPTPRPTDTGWQLVKPGIEVRSLNVVIGETTERVTIARLDPAFVRFRVLYNPQMPLLVTGWSSRSDAILVVNAGYYTEDNTVIGLTISDGSAYGSTYGDYAGMFAVTSGGDVSVRWLRARPYDPMEPLQAAVQSFPIL
;
A
#
# COMPACT_ATOMS: atom_id res chain seq x y z
N MET A 1 86.53 5.07 23.72
CA MET A 1 85.23 5.12 23.02
C MET A 1 84.17 5.34 24.08
N ILE A 2 83.38 6.43 23.96
CA ILE A 2 82.45 6.91 24.99
C ILE A 2 81.04 6.52 24.55
N SER A 3 80.28 5.82 25.39
CA SER A 3 78.90 5.38 25.10
C SER A 3 77.92 6.53 25.33
N GLN A 4 77.06 6.84 24.37
CA GLN A 4 75.96 7.81 24.56
C GLN A 4 74.72 7.14 25.17
N PRO A 5 73.94 7.84 26.00
CA PRO A 5 72.71 7.29 26.58
C PRO A 5 71.54 7.41 25.59
N VAL A 6 70.70 6.38 25.54
CA VAL A 6 69.47 6.36 24.73
C VAL A 6 68.33 6.96 25.55
N THR A 7 67.70 8.02 25.07
CA THR A 7 66.55 8.66 25.72
C THR A 7 65.25 7.89 25.39
N PRO A 8 64.41 7.53 26.37
CA PRO A 8 63.13 6.88 26.09
C PRO A 8 62.15 7.86 25.44
N ILE A 9 61.47 7.41 24.38
CA ILE A 9 60.42 8.16 23.70
C ILE A 9 59.13 8.01 24.52
N SER A 10 58.45 9.13 24.80
CA SER A 10 57.13 9.16 25.44
C SER A 10 56.09 8.49 24.53
N THR A 11 55.49 7.40 25.01
CA THR A 11 54.36 6.75 24.33
C THR A 11 53.11 7.60 24.55
N ALA A 12 52.50 8.10 23.47
CA ALA A 12 51.24 8.83 23.54
C ALA A 12 50.13 7.91 24.08
N THR A 13 49.55 8.27 25.23
CA THR A 13 48.38 7.57 25.78
C THR A 13 47.17 7.83 24.89
N LEU A 14 46.61 6.76 24.30
CA LEU A 14 45.35 6.85 23.55
C LEU A 14 44.23 7.24 24.51
N TRP A 15 43.62 8.39 24.27
CA TRP A 15 42.40 8.79 24.99
C TRP A 15 41.26 7.87 24.58
N PRO A 16 40.44 7.36 25.53
CA PRO A 16 39.30 6.54 25.18
C PRO A 16 38.35 7.35 24.29
N THR A 17 38.15 6.88 23.06
CA THR A 17 37.15 7.46 22.16
C THR A 17 35.78 7.24 22.77
N SER A 18 35.07 8.31 23.13
CA SER A 18 33.70 8.21 23.61
C SER A 18 32.85 7.57 22.51
N THR A 19 32.38 6.35 22.74
CA THR A 19 31.45 5.70 21.81
C THR A 19 30.11 6.45 21.93
N PRO A 20 29.58 7.02 20.84
CA PRO A 20 28.27 7.67 20.90
C PRO A 20 27.22 6.65 21.33
N ALA A 21 26.35 7.05 22.25
CA ALA A 21 25.23 6.22 22.67
C ALA A 21 24.39 5.82 21.45
N PRO A 22 23.77 4.62 21.45
CA PRO A 22 22.85 4.22 20.40
C PRO A 22 21.78 5.30 20.19
N ALA A 23 21.53 5.69 18.94
CA ALA A 23 20.51 6.67 18.64
C ALA A 23 19.15 6.16 19.15
N THR A 24 18.50 6.93 20.02
CA THR A 24 17.10 6.67 20.41
C THR A 24 16.23 6.85 19.17
N PRO A 25 15.33 5.90 18.84
CA PRO A 25 14.45 6.03 17.70
C PRO A 25 13.62 7.32 17.83
N THR A 26 13.62 8.14 16.77
CA THR A 26 12.81 9.35 16.73
C THR A 26 11.33 8.97 16.86
N PRO A 27 10.56 9.61 17.77
CA PRO A 27 9.14 9.35 17.87
C PRO A 27 8.45 9.55 16.52
N ARG A 28 7.60 8.61 16.11
CA ARG A 28 6.83 8.76 14.89
C ARG A 28 5.91 9.98 15.02
N PRO A 29 5.87 10.88 14.01
CA PRO A 29 4.91 11.99 14.01
C PRO A 29 3.47 11.48 14.07
N THR A 30 2.63 12.16 14.87
CA THR A 30 1.18 11.89 14.92
C THR A 30 0.51 12.12 13.58
N ASP A 31 1.08 12.96 12.71
CA ASP A 31 0.70 13.17 11.32
C ASP A 31 1.95 13.45 10.50
N THR A 32 2.12 12.76 9.38
CA THR A 32 3.28 12.96 8.48
C THR A 32 3.10 14.13 7.52
N GLY A 33 1.88 14.67 7.41
CA GLY A 33 1.48 15.45 6.23
C GLY A 33 1.50 14.60 4.96
N TRP A 34 1.24 15.22 3.81
CA TRP A 34 1.38 14.57 2.50
C TRP A 34 2.86 14.46 2.14
N GLN A 35 3.30 13.24 1.82
CA GLN A 35 4.66 12.93 1.37
C GLN A 35 4.60 12.41 -0.06
N LEU A 36 5.32 13.06 -0.97
CA LEU A 36 5.45 12.60 -2.35
C LEU A 36 6.31 11.32 -2.40
N VAL A 37 5.76 10.24 -2.93
CA VAL A 37 6.48 8.96 -3.13
C VAL A 37 7.02 8.87 -4.56
N LYS A 38 6.17 9.18 -5.54
CA LYS A 38 6.45 9.23 -6.99
C LYS A 38 5.50 10.22 -7.65
N PRO A 39 5.74 10.67 -8.89
CA PRO A 39 4.77 11.47 -9.63
C PRO A 39 3.37 10.83 -9.60
N GLY A 40 2.37 11.61 -9.16
CA GLY A 40 0.99 11.15 -9.00
C GLY A 40 0.71 10.24 -7.80
N ILE A 41 1.67 10.02 -6.88
CA ILE A 41 1.50 9.19 -5.69
C ILE A 41 1.99 9.95 -4.45
N GLU A 42 1.05 10.31 -3.58
CA GLU A 42 1.33 10.89 -2.28
C GLU A 42 0.80 9.98 -1.16
N VAL A 43 1.49 9.94 -0.02
CA VAL A 43 1.05 9.17 1.16
C VAL A 43 1.02 10.09 2.37
N ARG A 44 -0.01 9.93 3.20
CA ARG A 44 -0.12 10.55 4.52
C ARG A 44 -0.50 9.50 5.54
N SER A 45 0.21 9.44 6.65
CA SER A 45 -0.20 8.64 7.79
C SER A 45 -0.49 9.55 8.97
N LEU A 46 -1.63 9.34 9.63
CA LEU A 46 -2.09 10.14 10.76
C LEU A 46 -2.74 9.28 11.83
N ASN A 47 -2.66 9.75 13.07
CA ASN A 47 -3.38 9.16 14.19
C ASN A 47 -4.81 9.72 14.19
N VAL A 48 -5.80 8.84 14.20
CA VAL A 48 -7.22 9.17 14.28
C VAL A 48 -7.72 8.72 15.65
N VAL A 49 -8.34 9.65 16.38
CA VAL A 49 -8.90 9.38 17.71
C VAL A 49 -10.40 9.12 17.58
N ILE A 50 -10.85 7.96 18.07
CA ILE A 50 -12.26 7.55 18.09
C ILE A 50 -12.59 7.13 19.52
N GLY A 51 -13.29 8.01 20.25
CA GLY A 51 -13.49 7.84 21.70
C GLY A 51 -12.14 7.80 22.43
N GLU A 52 -11.89 6.72 23.16
CA GLU A 52 -10.62 6.49 23.89
C GLU A 52 -9.56 5.76 23.05
N THR A 53 -9.90 5.33 21.82
CA THR A 53 -9.00 4.57 20.96
C THR A 53 -8.26 5.50 20.01
N THR A 54 -6.95 5.31 19.85
CA THR A 54 -6.15 5.98 18.82
C THR A 54 -5.67 4.96 17.80
N GLU A 55 -6.09 5.12 16.55
CA GLU A 55 -5.70 4.26 15.44
C GLU A 55 -4.78 4.99 14.45
N ARG A 56 -3.87 4.24 13.82
CA ARG A 56 -2.99 4.79 12.77
C ARG A 56 -3.58 4.52 11.40
N VAL A 57 -4.02 5.57 10.71
CA VAL A 57 -4.53 5.48 9.33
C VAL A 57 -3.44 5.88 8.35
N THR A 58 -3.32 5.16 7.23
CA THR A 58 -2.49 5.54 6.09
C THR A 58 -3.38 5.75 4.87
N ILE A 59 -3.23 6.91 4.24
CA ILE A 59 -4.00 7.35 3.09
C ILE A 59 -3.04 7.51 1.92
N ALA A 60 -3.33 6.83 0.82
CA ALA A 60 -2.66 7.06 -0.46
C ALA A 60 -3.54 7.94 -1.34
N ARG A 61 -2.99 9.04 -1.84
CA ARG A 61 -3.61 9.85 -2.88
C ARG A 61 -2.95 9.51 -4.20
N LEU A 62 -3.78 9.12 -5.17
CA LEU A 62 -3.36 8.63 -6.47
C LEU A 62 -3.96 9.50 -7.56
N ASP A 63 -3.14 10.02 -8.45
CA ASP A 63 -3.58 10.73 -9.65
C ASP A 63 -3.74 9.73 -10.82
N PRO A 64 -4.97 9.48 -11.29
CA PRO A 64 -5.22 8.54 -12.39
C PRO A 64 -4.51 8.89 -13.71
N ALA A 65 -4.07 10.15 -13.90
CA ALA A 65 -3.28 10.52 -15.07
C ALA A 65 -1.85 9.96 -15.06
N PHE A 66 -1.33 9.59 -13.89
CA PHE A 66 0.04 9.12 -13.70
C PHE A 66 0.14 7.66 -13.26
N VAL A 67 -0.97 7.03 -12.86
CA VAL A 67 -0.99 5.65 -12.39
C VAL A 67 -1.97 4.79 -13.18
N ARG A 68 -1.71 3.48 -13.20
CA ARG A 68 -2.64 2.49 -13.75
C ARG A 68 -3.22 1.65 -12.62
N PHE A 69 -4.54 1.46 -12.66
CA PHE A 69 -5.23 0.56 -11.75
C PHE A 69 -5.43 -0.80 -12.40
N ARG A 70 -5.22 -1.86 -11.63
CA ARG A 70 -5.48 -3.24 -12.01
C ARG A 70 -6.16 -3.93 -10.84
N VAL A 71 -7.07 -4.84 -11.16
CA VAL A 71 -7.61 -5.81 -10.20
C VAL A 71 -6.93 -7.13 -10.50
N LEU A 72 -6.21 -7.67 -9.52
CA LEU A 72 -5.49 -8.94 -9.65
C LEU A 72 -6.32 -10.04 -9.00
N TYR A 73 -6.63 -11.09 -9.76
CA TYR A 73 -7.33 -12.25 -9.24
C TYR A 73 -6.88 -13.50 -9.98
N ASN A 74 -6.67 -14.60 -9.24
CA ASN A 74 -6.38 -15.91 -9.81
C ASN A 74 -7.05 -16.99 -8.94
N PRO A 75 -8.14 -17.63 -9.40
CA PRO A 75 -8.86 -18.63 -8.61
C PRO A 75 -8.04 -19.91 -8.37
N GLN A 76 -7.02 -20.19 -9.19
CA GLN A 76 -6.16 -21.36 -9.05
C GLN A 76 -4.98 -21.11 -8.10
N MET A 77 -4.68 -19.85 -7.80
CA MET A 77 -3.55 -19.45 -6.96
C MET A 77 -3.95 -18.23 -6.12
N PRO A 78 -4.76 -18.42 -5.07
CA PRO A 78 -5.05 -17.37 -4.12
C PRO A 78 -3.76 -16.98 -3.38
N LEU A 79 -3.54 -15.67 -3.22
CA LEU A 79 -2.34 -15.13 -2.58
C LEU A 79 -2.72 -14.06 -1.55
N LEU A 80 -1.92 -13.97 -0.49
CA LEU A 80 -1.90 -12.81 0.40
C LEU A 80 -1.45 -11.56 -0.37
N VAL A 81 -1.76 -10.38 0.19
CA VAL A 81 -1.33 -9.09 -0.37
C VAL A 81 0.18 -9.04 -0.61
N THR A 82 0.99 -9.59 0.30
CA THR A 82 2.45 -9.68 0.13
C THR A 82 2.85 -10.56 -1.04
N GLY A 83 2.12 -11.66 -1.29
CA GLY A 83 2.32 -12.52 -2.45
C GLY A 83 2.05 -11.77 -3.76
N TRP A 84 0.92 -11.04 -3.84
CA TRP A 84 0.61 -10.19 -4.99
C TRP A 84 1.65 -9.08 -5.19
N SER A 85 2.05 -8.39 -4.12
CA SER A 85 3.06 -7.34 -4.17
C SER A 85 4.42 -7.86 -4.67
N SER A 86 4.83 -9.07 -4.28
CA SER A 86 6.10 -9.65 -4.74
C SER A 86 6.10 -10.08 -6.22
N ARG A 87 4.92 -10.30 -6.81
CA ARG A 87 4.72 -10.83 -8.17
C ARG A 87 4.19 -9.79 -9.15
N SER A 88 3.80 -8.63 -8.65
CA SER A 88 3.36 -7.52 -9.47
C SER A 88 4.40 -6.42 -9.40
N ASP A 89 4.61 -5.72 -10.52
CA ASP A 89 5.40 -4.49 -10.55
C ASP A 89 4.62 -3.29 -9.96
N ALA A 90 3.65 -3.57 -9.08
CA ALA A 90 2.77 -2.57 -8.50
C ALA A 90 3.47 -1.82 -7.37
N ILE A 91 3.30 -0.50 -7.35
CA ILE A 91 3.86 0.37 -6.30
C ILE A 91 3.02 0.31 -5.01
N LEU A 92 1.73 -0.02 -5.14
CA LEU A 92 0.77 -0.18 -4.04
C LEU A 92 -0.14 -1.37 -4.37
N VAL A 93 -0.32 -2.26 -3.40
CA VAL A 93 -1.30 -3.35 -3.44
C VAL A 93 -2.12 -3.28 -2.17
N VAL A 94 -3.44 -3.34 -2.31
CA VAL A 94 -4.40 -3.37 -1.21
C VAL A 94 -5.33 -4.55 -1.37
N ASN A 95 -5.81 -5.11 -0.26
CA ASN A 95 -6.91 -6.07 -0.34
C ASN A 95 -8.18 -5.35 -0.79
N ALA A 96 -9.03 -6.08 -1.52
CA ALA A 96 -10.33 -5.63 -1.99
C ALA A 96 -11.30 -6.82 -1.94
N GLY A 97 -12.58 -6.58 -2.23
CA GLY A 97 -13.61 -7.62 -2.34
C GLY A 97 -13.77 -8.50 -1.09
N TYR A 98 -14.66 -9.48 -1.21
CA TYR A 98 -14.88 -10.51 -0.20
C TYR A 98 -14.70 -11.89 -0.83
N TYR A 99 -14.21 -12.82 -0.02
CA TYR A 99 -13.88 -14.18 -0.43
C TYR A 99 -14.61 -15.20 0.43
N THR A 100 -14.96 -16.34 -0.15
CA THR A 100 -15.39 -17.53 0.57
C THR A 100 -14.22 -18.16 1.32
N GLU A 101 -14.52 -19.10 2.21
CA GLU A 101 -13.49 -19.91 2.90
C GLU A 101 -12.65 -20.74 1.91
N ASP A 102 -13.22 -21.08 0.75
CA ASP A 102 -12.54 -21.77 -0.36
C ASP A 102 -11.70 -20.83 -1.24
N ASN A 103 -11.51 -19.57 -0.82
CA ASN A 103 -10.75 -18.54 -1.53
C ASN A 103 -11.30 -18.14 -2.91
N THR A 104 -12.62 -18.20 -3.08
CA THR A 104 -13.29 -17.71 -4.30
C THR A 104 -13.97 -16.36 -4.05
N VAL A 105 -13.97 -15.47 -5.04
CA VAL A 105 -14.65 -14.16 -4.91
C VAL A 105 -16.16 -14.33 -4.74
N ILE A 106 -16.74 -13.57 -3.82
CA ILE A 106 -18.19 -13.53 -3.60
C ILE A 106 -18.84 -12.55 -4.58
N GLY A 107 -18.39 -11.29 -4.54
CA GLY A 107 -18.88 -10.22 -5.41
C GLY A 107 -18.20 -10.22 -6.78
N LEU A 108 -18.86 -9.59 -7.77
CA LEU A 108 -18.33 -9.48 -9.11
C LEU A 108 -16.96 -8.83 -9.08
N THR A 109 -15.99 -9.54 -9.65
CA THR A 109 -14.60 -9.11 -9.81
C THR A 109 -14.23 -9.29 -11.27
N ILE A 110 -13.71 -8.24 -11.91
CA ILE A 110 -13.20 -8.30 -13.28
C ILE A 110 -11.70 -8.11 -13.22
N SER A 111 -10.96 -9.08 -13.76
CA SER A 111 -9.50 -9.06 -13.84
C SER A 111 -9.08 -9.30 -15.29
N ASP A 112 -8.33 -8.37 -15.85
CA ASP A 112 -7.91 -8.36 -17.24
C ASP A 112 -9.06 -8.67 -18.24
N GLY A 113 -10.21 -8.04 -18.01
CA GLY A 113 -11.44 -8.18 -18.82
C GLY A 113 -12.27 -9.44 -18.54
N SER A 114 -11.76 -10.38 -17.74
CA SER A 114 -12.48 -11.61 -17.38
C SER A 114 -13.28 -11.42 -16.09
N ALA A 115 -14.57 -11.74 -16.13
CA ALA A 115 -15.48 -11.62 -14.99
C ALA A 115 -15.53 -12.90 -14.14
N TYR A 116 -15.57 -12.72 -12.83
CA TYR A 116 -15.62 -13.77 -11.81
C TYR A 116 -16.62 -13.40 -10.71
N GLY A 117 -17.20 -14.41 -10.07
CA GLY A 117 -18.20 -14.21 -9.03
C GLY A 117 -19.55 -13.74 -9.59
N SER A 118 -20.39 -13.20 -8.71
CA SER A 118 -21.73 -12.73 -9.06
C SER A 118 -21.91 -11.29 -8.61
N THR A 119 -22.67 -10.50 -9.38
CA THR A 119 -22.95 -9.12 -8.97
C THR A 119 -23.67 -9.09 -7.63
N TYR A 120 -23.21 -8.20 -6.75
CA TYR A 120 -24.04 -7.68 -5.70
C TYR A 120 -25.21 -6.90 -6.29
N GLY A 121 -26.29 -6.80 -5.51
CA GLY A 121 -27.44 -6.00 -5.86
C GLY A 121 -27.17 -4.50 -5.76
N ASP A 122 -28.25 -3.72 -5.77
CA ASP A 122 -28.22 -2.26 -5.77
C ASP A 122 -27.61 -1.62 -4.51
N TYR A 123 -27.42 -2.38 -3.43
CA TYR A 123 -26.82 -1.88 -2.19
C TYR A 123 -25.31 -1.70 -2.24
N ALA A 124 -24.62 -2.36 -3.16
CA ALA A 124 -23.15 -2.38 -3.19
C ALA A 124 -22.54 -1.25 -4.02
N GLY A 125 -21.25 -1.04 -3.80
CA GLY A 125 -20.40 -0.19 -4.60
C GLY A 125 -19.56 -0.99 -5.60
N MET A 126 -19.07 -0.30 -6.61
CA MET A 126 -18.08 -0.85 -7.54
C MET A 126 -16.98 0.19 -7.81
N PHE A 127 -15.73 -0.25 -7.70
CA PHE A 127 -14.60 0.38 -8.37
C PHE A 127 -14.45 -0.23 -9.76
N ALA A 128 -14.35 0.58 -10.80
CA ALA A 128 -14.29 0.12 -12.19
C ALA A 128 -13.26 0.90 -13.01
N VAL A 129 -12.61 0.18 -13.93
CA VAL A 129 -11.65 0.70 -14.91
C VAL A 129 -12.08 0.24 -16.30
N THR A 130 -12.32 1.18 -17.21
CA THR A 130 -12.65 0.87 -18.60
C THR A 130 -11.42 0.37 -19.37
N SER A 131 -11.62 -0.24 -20.54
CA SER A 131 -10.53 -0.58 -21.46
C SER A 131 -9.70 0.64 -21.90
N GLY A 132 -10.29 1.84 -21.88
CA GLY A 132 -9.61 3.12 -22.14
C GLY A 132 -8.78 3.65 -20.97
N GLY A 133 -8.92 3.05 -19.78
CA GLY A 133 -8.22 3.45 -18.55
C GLY A 133 -9.01 4.42 -17.67
N ASP A 134 -10.25 4.76 -18.01
CA ASP A 134 -11.08 5.63 -17.18
C ASP A 134 -11.46 4.93 -15.88
N VAL A 135 -11.28 5.63 -14.76
CA VAL A 135 -11.48 5.10 -13.41
C VAL A 135 -12.75 5.70 -12.80
N SER A 136 -13.55 4.88 -12.14
CA SER A 136 -14.73 5.36 -11.41
C SER A 136 -15.02 4.53 -10.16
N VAL A 137 -15.64 5.19 -9.18
CA VAL A 137 -16.35 4.53 -8.08
C VAL A 137 -17.83 4.85 -8.25
N ARG A 138 -18.69 3.83 -8.17
CA ARG A 138 -20.13 3.99 -8.36
C ARG A 138 -20.92 3.20 -7.33
N TRP A 139 -22.05 3.77 -6.91
CA TRP A 139 -23.10 3.05 -6.20
C TRP A 139 -24.01 2.35 -7.21
N LEU A 140 -24.19 1.03 -7.07
CA LEU A 140 -24.90 0.22 -8.07
C LEU A 140 -26.39 0.54 -8.18
N ARG A 141 -27.02 1.14 -7.16
CA ARG A 141 -28.39 1.67 -7.31
C ARG A 141 -28.44 2.84 -8.28
N ALA A 142 -27.47 3.74 -8.25
CA ALA A 142 -27.46 4.95 -9.07
C ALA A 142 -26.92 4.67 -10.48
N ARG A 143 -25.88 3.84 -10.59
CA ARG A 143 -25.29 3.41 -11.86
C ARG A 143 -25.07 1.90 -11.81
N PRO A 144 -26.04 1.10 -12.26
CA PRO A 144 -25.92 -0.36 -12.29
C PRO A 144 -24.72 -0.84 -13.11
N TYR A 145 -24.31 -2.07 -12.84
CA TYR A 145 -23.38 -2.82 -13.68
C TYR A 145 -24.10 -3.27 -14.96
N ASP A 146 -23.48 -3.04 -16.13
CA ASP A 146 -23.93 -3.57 -17.41
C ASP A 146 -22.87 -4.57 -17.92
N PRO A 147 -23.20 -5.86 -18.07
CA PRO A 147 -22.26 -6.87 -18.57
C PRO A 147 -21.69 -6.58 -19.96
N MET A 148 -22.33 -5.72 -20.75
CA MET A 148 -21.85 -5.32 -22.08
C MET A 148 -20.82 -4.19 -22.02
N GLU A 149 -20.59 -3.58 -20.86
CA GLU A 149 -19.65 -2.49 -20.74
C GLU A 149 -18.19 -3.02 -20.75
N PRO A 150 -17.27 -2.40 -21.52
CA PRO A 150 -15.93 -2.96 -21.74
C PRO A 150 -14.98 -2.64 -20.57
N LEU A 151 -15.22 -3.24 -19.40
CA LEU A 151 -14.33 -3.08 -18.24
C LEU A 151 -13.09 -3.94 -18.37
N GLN A 152 -11.92 -3.33 -18.14
CA GLN A 152 -10.66 -4.05 -17.99
C GLN A 152 -10.49 -4.57 -16.56
N ALA A 153 -10.95 -3.82 -15.57
CA ALA A 153 -10.84 -4.19 -14.17
C ALA A 153 -12.04 -3.69 -13.38
N ALA A 154 -12.53 -4.48 -12.44
CA ALA A 154 -13.58 -4.07 -11.52
C ALA A 154 -13.56 -4.89 -10.24
N VAL A 155 -14.00 -4.28 -9.14
CA VAL A 155 -14.27 -5.01 -7.90
C VAL A 155 -15.48 -4.40 -7.23
N GLN A 156 -16.43 -5.24 -6.85
CA GLN A 156 -17.57 -4.83 -6.03
C GLN A 156 -17.31 -5.07 -4.55
N SER A 157 -17.83 -4.18 -3.71
CA SER A 157 -17.75 -4.28 -2.25
C SER A 157 -18.88 -3.48 -1.59
N PHE A 158 -19.02 -3.60 -0.27
CA PHE A 158 -19.97 -2.85 0.54
C PHE A 158 -19.42 -2.66 1.96
N PRO A 159 -19.84 -1.62 2.72
CA PRO A 159 -20.74 -0.54 2.29
C PRO A 159 -20.09 0.44 1.30
N ILE A 160 -20.90 1.26 0.63
CA ILE A 160 -20.44 2.52 0.03
C ILE A 160 -20.25 3.53 1.18
N LEU A 161 -19.07 4.16 1.23
CA LEU A 161 -18.74 5.20 2.21
C LEU A 161 -19.10 6.60 1.70
#